data_AF-A0A8C1X2F4-F1
#
_entry.id   AF-A0A8C1X2F4-F1
#
_cell.length_a   1.000
_cell.length_b   1.000
_cell.length_c   1.000
_cell.angle_alpha   90.00
_cell.angle_beta   90.00
_cell.angle_gamma   90.00
#
_symmetry.space_group_name_H-M   'P 1'
#
loop_
_entity.id
_entity.type
_entity.pdbx_description
1 polymer ?
#
loop_
_entity_poly.entity_id
_entity_poly.type
_entity_poly.pdbx_seq_one_letter_code
_entity_poly.pdbx_strand_id
1 'polypeptide(L)' 'MMMLEAGVPQMEWPALSPDRNPIENLWDQLSRCVEGRDPAPQNLSDLRAALEEEWKAMPQQTISRLVNSMRRCCQAVLDI' A
#
# COMPACT_ATOMS: atom_id res chain seq x y z
N MET A 1 -16.63 3.61 -12.17
CA MET A 1 -17.91 2.86 -12.30
C MET A 1 -17.72 1.34 -12.08
N MET A 2 -17.04 0.91 -11.01
CA MET A 2 -16.95 -0.53 -10.65
C MET A 2 -16.90 -0.80 -9.14
N MET A 3 -16.86 0.25 -8.29
CA MET A 3 -16.74 0.10 -6.82
C MET A 3 -18.09 0.08 -6.08
N LEU A 4 -19.22 0.29 -6.76
CA LEU A 4 -20.53 0.46 -6.11
C LEU A 4 -21.26 -0.86 -5.77
N GLU A 5 -20.86 -2.01 -6.34
CA GLU A 5 -21.63 -3.26 -6.15
C GLU A 5 -21.28 -4.06 -4.88
N ALA A 6 -20.21 -3.71 -4.15
CA ALA A 6 -19.75 -4.50 -3.00
C ALA A 6 -20.35 -4.07 -1.64
N GLY A 7 -21.21 -3.05 -1.59
CA GLY A 7 -21.72 -2.50 -0.33
C GLY A 7 -20.64 -1.86 0.56
N VAL A 8 -19.46 -1.58 -0.01
CA VAL A 8 -18.35 -0.94 0.70
C VAL A 8 -18.59 0.58 0.67
N PRO A 9 -18.68 1.26 1.82
CA PRO A 9 -18.85 2.70 1.85
C PRO A 9 -17.66 3.38 1.17
N GLN A 10 -17.95 4.22 0.18
CA GLN A 10 -16.93 5.01 -0.50
C GLN A 10 -16.42 6.10 0.44
N MET A 11 -15.10 6.20 0.57
CA MET A 11 -14.48 7.29 1.31
C MET A 11 -14.39 8.53 0.41
N GLU A 12 -14.96 9.65 0.86
CA GLU A 12 -14.77 10.96 0.23
C GLU A 12 -13.31 11.39 0.45
N TRP A 13 -12.51 11.37 -0.62
CA TRP A 13 -11.10 11.74 -0.57
C TRP A 13 -10.96 13.20 -1.00
N PRO A 14 -10.36 14.08 -0.18
CA PRO A 14 -10.13 15.47 -0.58
C PRO A 14 -9.18 15.53 -1.80
N ALA A 15 -9.55 16.32 -2.80
CA ALA A 15 -8.62 16.71 -3.84
C ALA A 15 -7.46 17.47 -3.17
N LEU A 16 -6.20 17.04 -3.38
CA LEU A 16 -4.93 17.55 -2.80
C LEU A 16 -4.32 16.78 -1.60
N SER A 17 -4.63 15.49 -1.42
CA SER A 17 -3.82 14.61 -0.53
C SER A 17 -3.00 13.53 -1.26
N PRO A 18 -2.19 13.86 -2.30
CA PRO A 18 -1.38 12.86 -3.02
C PRO A 18 -0.35 12.18 -2.12
N ASP A 19 0.12 12.86 -1.07
CA ASP A 19 1.23 12.41 -0.23
C ASP A 19 0.83 11.35 0.81
N ARG A 20 -0.46 11.00 0.90
CA ARG A 20 -1.04 10.21 2.00
C ARG A 20 -1.73 8.93 1.56
N ASN A 21 -1.47 8.44 0.35
CA ASN A 21 -1.99 7.16 -0.10
C ASN A 21 -1.19 5.99 0.53
N PRO A 22 -1.80 5.11 1.34
CA PRO A 22 -1.14 3.97 1.98
C PRO A 22 -0.71 2.93 0.96
N ILE A 23 -1.35 2.90 -0.21
CA ILE A 23 -1.03 1.99 -1.30
C ILE A 23 0.33 2.38 -1.90
N GLU A 24 0.60 3.67 -2.08
CA GLU A 24 1.91 4.14 -2.54
C GLU A 24 3.01 3.84 -1.53
N ASN A 25 2.74 4.05 -0.24
CA ASN A 25 3.69 3.71 0.83
C ASN A 25 3.97 2.20 0.90
N LEU A 26 2.96 1.38 0.61
CA LEU A 26 3.10 -0.08 0.53
C LEU A 26 3.92 -0.50 -0.68
N TRP A 27 3.70 0.12 -1.83
CA TRP A 27 4.49 -0.11 -3.04
C TRP A 27 5.96 0.27 -2.86
N ASP A 28 6.26 1.41 -2.25
CA ASP A 28 7.64 1.82 -1.94
C ASP A 28 8.34 0.80 -1.02
N GLN A 29 7.64 0.29 0.00
CA GLN A 29 8.20 -0.75 0.89
C GLN A 29 8.47 -2.06 0.14
N LEU A 30 7.54 -2.53 -0.69
CA LEU A 30 7.72 -3.75 -1.47
C LEU A 30 8.86 -3.61 -2.49
N SER A 31 8.97 -2.47 -3.17
CA SER A 31 10.04 -2.21 -4.15
C SER A 31 11.40 -2.30 -3.46
N ARG A 32 11.56 -1.65 -2.30
CA ARG A 32 12.81 -1.70 -1.52
C ARG A 32 13.17 -3.11 -1.05
N CYS A 33 12.18 -3.90 -0.63
CA CYS A 33 12.42 -5.29 -0.24
C CYS A 33 12.92 -6.11 -1.44
N VAL A 34 12.29 -5.97 -2.61
CA VAL A 34 12.66 -6.70 -3.82
C VAL A 34 14.01 -6.25 -4.38
N GLU A 35 14.31 -4.95 -4.36
CA GLU A 35 15.60 -4.37 -4.75
C GLU A 35 16.75 -4.82 -3.84
N GLY A 36 16.45 -5.08 -2.57
CA GLY A 36 17.42 -5.57 -1.58
C GLY A 36 17.70 -7.07 -1.64
N ARG A 37 17.07 -7.83 -2.55
CA ARG A 37 17.26 -9.29 -2.65
C ARG A 37 18.59 -9.65 -3.30
N ASP A 38 19.21 -10.69 -2.78
CA ASP A 38 20.40 -11.32 -3.35
C ASP A 38 20.15 -12.82 -3.55
N PRO A 39 20.15 -13.34 -4.80
CA PRO A 39 20.35 -12.61 -6.04
C PRO A 39 19.15 -11.73 -6.42
N ALA A 40 19.43 -10.62 -7.09
CA ALA A 40 18.41 -9.75 -7.64
C ALA A 40 17.58 -10.51 -8.72
N PRO A 41 16.26 -10.25 -8.82
CA PRO A 41 15.42 -10.87 -9.85
C PRO A 41 15.92 -10.53 -11.25
N GLN A 42 16.13 -11.54 -12.11
CA GLN A 42 16.71 -11.33 -13.45
C GLN A 42 15.69 -11.32 -14.57
N ASN A 43 14.47 -11.78 -14.31
CA ASN A 43 13.38 -11.84 -15.28
C ASN A 43 12.02 -11.54 -14.62
N LEU A 44 10.98 -11.37 -15.44
CA LEU A 44 9.63 -11.05 -14.96
C LEU A 44 9.03 -12.14 -14.06
N SER A 45 9.38 -13.40 -14.28
CA SER A 45 8.91 -14.51 -13.44
C SER A 45 9.54 -14.44 -12.05
N ASP A 46 10.86 -14.20 -11.98
CA ASP A 46 11.58 -14.02 -10.72
C ASP A 46 11.05 -12.80 -9.96
N LEU A 47 10.78 -11.70 -10.67
CA LEU A 47 10.24 -10.49 -10.08
C LEU A 47 8.85 -10.73 -9.48
N ARG A 48 7.97 -11.44 -10.20
CA ARG A 48 6.66 -11.81 -9.70
C ARG A 48 6.77 -12.70 -8.46
N ALA A 49 7.63 -13.72 -8.50
CA ALA A 49 7.83 -14.61 -7.36
C ALA A 49 8.37 -13.86 -6.13
N ALA A 50 9.37 -13.00 -6.33
CA ALA A 50 9.93 -12.17 -5.28
C ALA A 50 8.86 -11.25 -4.66
N LEU A 51 8.06 -10.56 -5.48
CA LEU A 51 6.97 -9.72 -5.00
C LEU A 51 5.94 -10.51 -4.17
N GLU A 52 5.56 -11.71 -4.61
CA GLU A 52 4.62 -12.55 -3.87
C GLU A 52 5.19 -13.05 -2.54
N GLU A 53 6.49 -13.37 -2.50
CA GLU A 53 7.18 -13.78 -1.28
C GLU A 53 7.32 -12.63 -0.29
N GLU A 54 7.79 -11.47 -0.73
CA GLU A 54 7.90 -10.27 0.12
C GLU A 54 6.52 -9.83 0.64
N TRP A 55 5.49 -9.93 -0.19
CA TRP A 55 4.11 -9.65 0.21
C TRP A 55 3.65 -10.60 1.33
N LYS A 56 3.89 -11.91 1.18
CA LYS A 56 3.51 -12.92 2.18
C LYS A 56 4.35 -12.80 3.46
N ALA A 57 5.60 -12.38 3.36
CA ALA A 57 6.50 -12.17 4.48
C ALA A 57 6.20 -10.88 5.25
N MET A 58 5.46 -9.94 4.66
CA MET A 58 5.18 -8.65 5.27
C MET A 58 4.41 -8.82 6.60
N PRO A 59 4.92 -8.27 7.72
CA PRO A 59 4.22 -8.37 8.98
C PRO A 59 2.86 -7.67 8.92
N GLN A 60 1.82 -8.31 9.47
CA GLN A 60 0.49 -7.72 9.60
C GLN A 60 0.51 -6.36 10.35
N GLN A 61 1.50 -6.16 11.23
CA GLN A 61 1.73 -4.90 11.91
C GLN A 61 2.08 -3.76 10.94
N THR A 62 2.84 -4.02 9.88
CA THR A 62 3.17 -3.05 8.83
C THR A 62 1.91 -2.61 8.10
N ILE A 63 1.08 -3.56 7.68
CA ILE A 63 -0.23 -3.30 7.06
C ILE A 63 -1.11 -2.48 8.01
N SER A 64 -1.17 -2.87 9.28
CA SER A 64 -1.96 -2.16 10.30
C SER A 64 -1.48 -0.73 10.54
N ARG A 65 -0.16 -0.48 10.48
CA ARG A 65 0.42 0.87 10.59
C ARG A 65 0.04 1.75 9.41
N LEU A 66 0.04 1.21 8.19
CA LEU A 66 -0.39 1.90 6.97
C LEU A 66 -1.89 2.25 6.99
N VAL A 67 -2.73 1.33 7.44
CA VAL A 67 -4.17 1.60 7.62
C VAL A 67 -4.41 2.65 8.71
N ASN A 68 -3.64 2.63 9.80
CA ASN A 68 -3.77 3.63 10.86
C ASN A 68 -3.21 5.00 10.45
N SER A 69 -2.17 5.08 9.61
CA SER A 69 -1.70 6.36 9.09
C SER A 69 -2.76 7.00 8.21
N MET A 70 -3.48 6.21 7.41
CA MET A 70 -4.66 6.69 6.68
C MET A 70 -5.73 7.28 7.57
N ARG A 71 -6.12 6.55 8.62
CA ARG A 71 -7.13 7.04 9.57
C ARG A 71 -6.74 8.40 10.15
N ARG A 72 -5.46 8.56 10.55
CA ARG A 72 -4.94 9.85 11.02
C ARG A 72 -4.94 10.91 9.91
N CYS A 73 -4.62 10.53 8.68
CA CYS A 73 -4.60 11.44 7.55
C CYS A 73 -5.99 12.02 7.28
N CYS A 74 -7.01 11.17 7.26
CA CYS A 74 -8.38 11.57 7.02
C CYS A 74 -8.96 12.36 8.19
N GLN A 75 -8.63 12.00 9.44
CA GLN A 75 -9.02 12.79 10.60
C GLN A 75 -8.42 14.20 10.55
N ALA A 76 -7.14 14.33 10.20
CA ALA A 76 -6.48 15.63 10.08
C ALA A 76 -7.05 16.53 8.97
N VAL A 77 -7.78 15.97 7.99
CA VAL A 77 -8.50 16.75 6.97
C VAL A 77 -9.86 17.20 7.49
N LEU A 78 -10.53 16.38 8.29
CA LEU A 78 -11.84 16.69 8.87
C LEU A 78 -11.76 17.70 10.03
N ASP A 79 -10.60 17.84 10.66
CA ASP A 79 -10.34 18.77 11.76
C ASP A 79 -9.89 20.18 11.28
N ILE A 80 -10.04 20.50 9.98
CA ILE A 80 -9.72 21.80 9.36
C ILE A 80 -10.98 22.67 9.20
#